data_AF-A0A9X4PH94-F1
#
_entry.id   AF-A0A9X4PH94-F1
#
_cell.length_a   1.000
_cell.length_b   1.000
_cell.length_c   1.000
_cell.angle_alpha   90.00
_cell.angle_beta   90.00
_cell.angle_gamma   90.00
#
_symmetry.space_group_name_H-M   'P 1'
#
loop_
_entity.id
_entity.type
_entity.pdbx_description
1 polymer ?
#
loop_
_entity_poly.entity_id
_entity_poly.type
_entity_poly.pdbx_seq_one_letter_code
_entity_poly.pdbx_strand_id
1 'polypeptide(L)'
;MLILEKVKKYLLGKFKPVSKERKKDLIEKFKYAAREFGKAGTRSDHQAIPKEQQLSIDLGNKKVFGIINRILHWIENKFTYFFPRYNLFPEVGVEGRKIPRTNTMVKYFTLDEQTEQTRFIREENGEHKLYNLAGELYDTTGETSKGEEDCVAYVITLDGKLVTHQHINVNKSEWAYRHSTLAGGKPVLCFGLMKVKEGKITYIDNNSGHYKPTSANLYDAVKKLEGLFSKDAKVVCLPY
;
A
#
# COMPACT_ATOMS: atom_id res chain seq x y z
N MET A 1 -17.91 -31.97 -35.64
CA MET A 1 -18.46 -32.61 -34.43
C MET A 1 -17.39 -33.18 -33.48
N LEU A 2 -16.31 -33.82 -33.98
CA LEU A 2 -15.24 -34.42 -33.16
C LEU A 2 -14.40 -33.46 -32.28
N ILE A 3 -14.25 -32.20 -32.68
CA ILE A 3 -13.42 -31.21 -31.96
C ILE A 3 -14.14 -30.69 -30.70
N LEU A 4 -15.46 -30.51 -30.77
CA LEU A 4 -16.26 -30.05 -29.63
C LEU A 4 -16.29 -31.07 -28.49
N GLU A 5 -16.31 -32.38 -28.79
CA GLU A 5 -16.25 -33.42 -27.75
C GLU A 5 -14.88 -33.51 -27.05
N LYS A 6 -13.78 -33.38 -27.81
CA LYS A 6 -12.43 -33.36 -27.23
C LYS A 6 -12.21 -32.14 -26.34
N VAL A 7 -12.73 -30.97 -26.73
CA VAL A 7 -12.67 -29.75 -25.93
C VAL A 7 -13.54 -29.86 -24.67
N LYS A 8 -14.76 -30.44 -24.77
CA LYS A 8 -15.61 -30.72 -23.59
C LYS A 8 -14.92 -31.65 -22.60
N LYS A 9 -14.28 -32.74 -23.08
CA LYS A 9 -13.59 -33.72 -22.22
C LYS A 9 -12.34 -33.12 -21.55
N TYR A 10 -11.63 -32.22 -22.24
CA TYR A 10 -10.47 -31.51 -21.71
C TYR A 10 -10.85 -30.45 -20.66
N LEU A 11 -11.96 -29.73 -20.86
CA LEU A 11 -12.46 -28.71 -19.93
C LEU A 11 -13.15 -29.33 -18.70
N LEU A 12 -13.92 -30.42 -18.89
CA LEU A 12 -14.58 -31.15 -17.79
C LEU A 12 -13.58 -31.94 -16.92
N GLY A 13 -12.41 -32.31 -17.46
CA GLY A 13 -11.37 -33.03 -16.71
C GLY A 13 -10.59 -32.18 -15.69
N LYS A 14 -10.60 -30.84 -15.80
CA LYS A 14 -9.79 -29.94 -14.95
C LYS A 14 -10.54 -29.24 -13.82
N PHE A 15 -11.87 -29.26 -13.80
CA PHE A 15 -12.66 -28.72 -12.70
C PHE A 15 -13.51 -29.82 -12.07
N LYS A 16 -12.97 -30.46 -11.01
CA LYS A 16 -13.81 -31.31 -10.15
C LYS A 16 -14.93 -30.42 -9.58
N PRO A 17 -16.22 -30.76 -9.81
CA PRO A 17 -17.31 -30.02 -9.22
C PRO A 17 -17.17 -30.07 -7.69
N VAL A 18 -17.14 -28.90 -7.06
CA VAL A 18 -17.05 -28.78 -5.60
C VAL A 18 -18.30 -29.43 -5.01
N SER A 19 -18.10 -30.45 -4.17
CA SER A 19 -19.21 -31.23 -3.59
C SER A 19 -20.17 -30.33 -2.81
N LYS A 20 -21.42 -30.79 -2.66
CA LYS A 20 -22.46 -30.02 -1.98
C LYS A 20 -22.10 -29.77 -0.50
N GLU A 21 -21.46 -30.74 0.17
CA GLU A 21 -20.87 -30.50 1.51
C GLU A 21 -19.76 -29.46 1.47
N ARG A 22 -18.85 -29.53 0.49
CA ARG A 22 -17.73 -28.59 0.42
C ARG A 22 -18.21 -27.16 0.15
N LYS A 23 -19.26 -26.97 -0.65
CA LYS A 23 -19.89 -25.65 -0.84
C LYS A 23 -20.51 -25.14 0.46
N LYS A 24 -21.19 -25.99 1.23
CA LYS A 24 -21.75 -25.62 2.53
C LYS A 24 -20.66 -25.20 3.54
N ASP A 25 -19.59 -25.99 3.67
CA ASP A 25 -18.44 -25.66 4.54
C ASP A 25 -17.80 -24.31 4.16
N LEU A 26 -17.65 -24.03 2.87
CA LEU A 26 -17.10 -22.75 2.40
C LEU A 26 -18.02 -21.56 2.70
N ILE A 27 -19.34 -21.73 2.53
CA ILE A 27 -20.31 -20.69 2.86
C ILE A 27 -20.32 -20.42 4.38
N GLU A 28 -20.21 -21.45 5.22
CA GLU A 28 -20.11 -21.26 6.67
C GLU A 28 -18.83 -20.54 7.08
N LYS A 29 -17.69 -20.90 6.47
CA LYS A 29 -16.41 -20.20 6.69
C LYS A 29 -16.47 -18.74 6.26
N PHE A 30 -17.12 -18.45 5.13
CA PHE A 30 -17.34 -17.08 4.66
C PHE A 30 -18.24 -16.29 5.62
N LYS A 31 -19.37 -16.87 6.05
CA LYS A 31 -20.27 -16.24 7.04
C LYS A 31 -19.59 -16.00 8.38
N TYR A 32 -18.72 -16.92 8.81
CA TYR A 32 -17.90 -16.73 10.00
C TYR A 32 -16.92 -15.56 9.82
N ALA A 33 -16.16 -15.55 8.72
CA ALA A 33 -15.22 -14.47 8.43
C ALA A 33 -15.92 -13.09 8.36
N ALA A 34 -17.09 -13.01 7.70
CA ALA A 34 -17.88 -11.79 7.63
C ALA A 34 -18.38 -11.32 9.01
N ARG A 35 -18.79 -12.24 9.89
CA ARG A 35 -19.18 -11.91 11.27
C ARG A 35 -18.01 -11.42 12.11
N GLU A 36 -16.85 -12.08 12.03
CA GLU A 36 -15.66 -11.66 12.78
C GLU A 36 -15.12 -10.32 12.26
N PHE A 37 -15.21 -10.07 10.95
CA PHE A 37 -14.93 -8.77 10.34
C PHE A 37 -15.88 -7.69 10.89
N GLY A 38 -17.18 -7.98 10.96
CA GLY A 38 -18.18 -7.07 11.54
C GLY A 38 -17.93 -6.79 13.03
N LYS A 39 -17.49 -7.77 13.82
CA LYS A 39 -17.12 -7.58 15.23
C LYS A 39 -15.85 -6.76 15.40
N ALA A 40 -14.84 -6.98 14.55
CA ALA A 40 -13.63 -6.17 14.54
C ALA A 40 -13.91 -4.72 14.14
N GLY A 41 -14.83 -4.49 13.19
CA GLY A 41 -15.20 -3.14 12.77
C GLY A 41 -16.18 -2.37 13.66
N THR A 42 -16.69 -2.99 14.73
CA THR A 42 -17.66 -2.35 15.63
C THR A 42 -17.11 -2.04 17.03
N ARG A 43 -15.92 -2.55 17.39
CA ARG A 43 -15.27 -2.29 18.67
C ARG A 43 -13.78 -2.08 18.47
N SER A 44 -13.41 -0.83 18.27
CA SER A 44 -12.02 -0.38 18.31
C SER A 44 -11.82 0.57 19.49
N ASP A 45 -10.74 0.36 20.23
CA ASP A 45 -10.43 1.13 21.44
C ASP A 45 -9.54 2.34 21.10
N HIS A 46 -9.16 2.49 19.83
CA HIS A 46 -8.26 3.51 19.31
C HIS A 46 -8.99 4.82 18.98
N GLN A 47 -9.45 5.53 20.02
CA GLN A 47 -10.29 6.75 19.89
C GLN A 47 -9.68 7.88 19.04
N ALA A 48 -8.35 7.92 18.88
CA ALA A 48 -7.64 8.97 18.13
C ALA A 48 -7.43 8.67 16.64
N ILE A 49 -7.86 7.50 16.14
CA ILE A 49 -7.65 7.05 14.75
C ILE A 49 -8.99 7.06 14.00
N PRO A 50 -9.08 7.48 12.73
CA PRO A 50 -10.32 7.38 11.95
C PRO A 50 -10.87 5.95 11.90
N LYS A 51 -12.20 5.77 11.99
CA LYS A 51 -12.86 4.46 12.12
C LYS A 51 -12.53 3.51 10.97
N GLU A 52 -12.33 4.03 9.77
CA GLU A 52 -11.97 3.27 8.57
C GLU A 52 -10.57 2.65 8.70
N GLN A 53 -9.66 3.32 9.42
CA GLN A 53 -8.30 2.87 9.66
C GLN A 53 -8.18 2.01 10.93
N GLN A 54 -9.04 2.25 11.93
CA GLN A 54 -9.20 1.39 13.11
C GLN A 54 -9.46 -0.07 12.70
N LEU A 55 -10.33 -0.27 11.71
CA LEU A 55 -10.60 -1.59 11.11
C LEU A 55 -9.32 -2.29 10.64
N SER A 56 -8.46 -1.61 9.87
CA SER A 56 -7.22 -2.21 9.36
C SER A 56 -6.26 -2.62 10.49
N ILE A 57 -6.22 -1.84 11.58
CA ILE A 57 -5.37 -2.08 12.76
C ILE A 57 -5.90 -3.28 13.56
N ASP A 58 -7.20 -3.32 13.83
CA ASP A 58 -7.84 -4.39 14.58
C ASP A 58 -7.82 -5.73 13.84
N LEU A 59 -7.83 -5.69 12.50
CA LEU A 59 -7.68 -6.86 11.63
C LEU A 59 -6.23 -7.36 11.59
N GLY A 60 -5.23 -6.45 11.58
CA GLY A 60 -3.81 -6.80 11.56
C GLY A 60 -3.29 -7.42 12.86
N ASN A 61 -3.85 -7.04 14.01
CA ASN A 61 -3.33 -7.41 15.33
C ASN A 61 -3.94 -8.69 15.95
N LYS A 62 -4.95 -9.33 15.34
CA LYS A 62 -5.60 -10.54 15.90
C LYS A 62 -5.07 -11.84 15.29
N LYS A 63 -4.64 -12.78 16.15
CA LYS A 63 -4.23 -14.17 15.77
C LYS A 63 -5.23 -14.91 14.87
N VAL A 64 -6.51 -14.59 14.96
CA VAL A 64 -7.60 -15.15 14.12
C VAL A 64 -7.38 -14.88 12.62
N PHE A 65 -6.72 -13.77 12.26
CA PHE A 65 -6.41 -13.48 10.86
C PHE A 65 -5.28 -14.31 10.27
N GLY A 66 -4.50 -15.07 11.06
CA GLY A 66 -3.60 -16.10 10.52
C GLY A 66 -4.36 -17.25 9.84
N ILE A 67 -5.55 -17.58 10.35
CA ILE A 67 -6.45 -18.60 9.77
C ILE A 67 -7.20 -18.02 8.57
N ILE A 68 -7.65 -16.77 8.66
CA ILE A 68 -8.30 -16.08 7.54
C ILE A 68 -7.29 -15.83 6.41
N ASN A 69 -6.04 -15.49 6.68
CA ASN A 69 -4.97 -15.42 5.69
C ASN A 69 -4.75 -16.76 5.01
N ARG A 70 -4.81 -17.89 5.73
CA ARG A 70 -4.77 -19.22 5.11
C ARG A 70 -5.99 -19.51 4.22
N ILE A 71 -7.18 -19.07 4.62
CA ILE A 71 -8.41 -19.22 3.82
C ILE A 71 -8.37 -18.33 2.58
N LEU A 72 -7.93 -17.08 2.71
CA LEU A 72 -7.74 -16.13 1.62
C LEU A 72 -6.66 -16.62 0.66
N HIS A 73 -5.53 -17.13 1.16
CA HIS A 73 -4.51 -17.80 0.36
C HIS A 73 -5.03 -19.04 -0.38
N TRP A 74 -5.88 -19.81 0.28
CA TRP A 74 -6.49 -20.99 -0.33
C TRP A 74 -7.49 -20.61 -1.43
N ILE A 75 -8.25 -19.53 -1.24
CA ILE A 75 -9.11 -18.92 -2.26
C ILE A 75 -8.26 -18.38 -3.42
N GLU A 76 -7.18 -17.66 -3.14
CA GLU A 76 -6.23 -17.10 -4.11
C GLU A 76 -5.61 -18.19 -4.99
N ASN A 77 -5.15 -19.29 -4.40
CA ASN A 77 -4.59 -20.43 -5.13
C ASN A 77 -5.63 -21.17 -6.00
N LYS A 78 -6.90 -21.21 -5.59
CA LYS A 78 -7.99 -21.90 -6.30
C LYS A 78 -8.70 -21.04 -7.35
N PHE A 79 -8.68 -19.72 -7.20
CA PHE A 79 -9.39 -18.75 -8.06
C PHE A 79 -8.42 -17.82 -8.83
N THR A 80 -7.24 -18.32 -9.18
CA THR A 80 -6.18 -17.63 -9.95
C THR A 80 -6.65 -17.01 -11.28
N TYR A 81 -7.81 -17.41 -11.80
CA TYR A 81 -8.38 -16.90 -13.06
C TYR A 81 -9.40 -15.77 -12.92
N PHE A 82 -9.95 -15.51 -11.73
CA PHE A 82 -10.97 -14.46 -11.57
C PHE A 82 -10.40 -13.08 -11.29
N PHE A 83 -9.13 -12.98 -10.89
CA PHE A 83 -8.55 -11.73 -10.40
C PHE A 83 -7.13 -11.46 -10.91
N PRO A 84 -6.93 -11.21 -12.23
CA PRO A 84 -5.64 -10.75 -12.76
C PRO A 84 -5.21 -9.38 -12.21
N ARG A 85 -6.10 -8.65 -11.53
CA ARG A 85 -5.86 -7.31 -10.95
C ARG A 85 -5.25 -7.30 -9.54
N TYR A 86 -5.05 -8.45 -8.89
CA TYR A 86 -4.68 -8.49 -7.48
C TYR A 86 -3.20 -8.82 -7.22
N ASN A 87 -2.31 -7.97 -7.74
CA ASN A 87 -1.03 -7.69 -7.04
C ASN A 87 -1.24 -6.94 -5.70
N LEU A 88 -2.50 -6.75 -5.25
CA LEU A 88 -2.91 -5.98 -4.07
C LEU A 88 -2.78 -6.73 -2.74
N PHE A 89 -3.04 -8.04 -2.68
CA PHE A 89 -3.00 -8.81 -1.43
C PHE A 89 -1.59 -9.24 -0.95
N PRO A 90 -0.55 -9.34 -1.81
CA PRO A 90 0.82 -9.60 -1.35
C PRO A 90 1.47 -8.44 -0.58
N GLU A 91 0.89 -7.23 -0.58
CA GLU A 91 1.54 -6.03 -0.02
C GLU A 91 1.22 -5.79 1.46
N VAL A 92 0.20 -6.44 2.03
CA VAL A 92 -0.26 -6.21 3.41
C VAL A 92 0.01 -7.45 4.27
N GLY A 93 0.85 -7.31 5.31
CA GLY A 93 1.07 -8.29 6.37
C GLY A 93 2.03 -9.45 6.05
N VAL A 94 2.86 -9.35 5.00
CA VAL A 94 3.76 -10.45 4.57
C VAL A 94 5.11 -9.91 4.09
N GLU A 95 5.87 -9.34 5.02
CA GLU A 95 7.29 -9.01 4.83
C GLU A 95 8.08 -10.24 4.35
N GLY A 96 9.01 -10.04 3.40
CA GLY A 96 9.88 -11.10 2.88
C GLY A 96 9.18 -12.12 1.97
N ARG A 97 7.91 -11.90 1.62
CA ARG A 97 7.19 -12.80 0.70
C ARG A 97 7.57 -12.51 -0.75
N LYS A 98 7.96 -13.58 -1.44
CA LYS A 98 8.17 -13.58 -2.90
C LYS A 98 6.85 -13.35 -3.63
N ILE A 99 6.81 -12.36 -4.51
CA ILE A 99 5.63 -12.08 -5.33
C ILE A 99 5.48 -13.25 -6.33
N PRO A 100 4.30 -13.91 -6.39
CA PRO A 100 4.10 -15.08 -7.23
C PRO A 100 4.56 -14.85 -8.67
N ARG A 101 5.29 -15.82 -9.23
CA ARG A 101 5.85 -15.78 -10.60
C ARG A 101 6.94 -14.74 -10.85
N THR A 102 7.49 -14.12 -9.81
CA THR A 102 8.60 -13.15 -9.92
C THR A 102 9.71 -13.50 -8.95
N ASN A 103 10.92 -12.99 -9.17
CA ASN A 103 12.03 -13.11 -8.21
C ASN A 103 12.07 -11.97 -7.20
N THR A 104 11.10 -11.06 -7.25
CA THR A 104 11.03 -9.89 -6.38
C THR A 104 10.28 -10.21 -5.09
N MET A 105 10.76 -9.64 -3.98
CA MET A 105 10.13 -9.73 -2.67
C MET A 105 9.51 -8.40 -2.26
N VAL A 106 8.48 -8.46 -1.41
CA VAL A 106 7.93 -7.26 -0.75
C VAL A 106 8.79 -6.96 0.48
N LYS A 107 9.31 -5.73 0.53
CA LYS A 107 10.04 -5.20 1.68
C LYS A 107 9.17 -4.27 2.49
N TYR A 108 9.34 -4.28 3.81
CA TYR A 108 8.89 -3.22 4.71
C TYR A 108 10.11 -2.50 5.26
N PHE A 109 10.02 -1.18 5.34
CA PHE A 109 11.08 -0.44 6.01
C PHE A 109 11.08 -0.73 7.50
N THR A 110 12.26 -1.10 8.00
CA THR A 110 12.55 -1.09 9.44
C THR A 110 12.47 0.34 9.98
N LEU A 111 12.54 0.50 11.31
CA LEU A 111 12.57 1.84 11.89
C LEU A 111 13.81 2.63 11.46
N ASP A 112 14.95 1.95 11.32
CA ASP A 112 16.21 2.55 10.88
C ASP A 112 16.10 3.00 9.42
N GLU A 113 15.54 2.15 8.55
CA GLU A 113 15.31 2.51 7.14
C GLU A 113 14.30 3.66 7.00
N GLN A 114 13.24 3.70 7.80
CA GLN A 114 12.34 4.86 7.83
C GLN A 114 13.09 6.13 8.27
N THR A 115 14.01 6.01 9.23
CA THR A 115 14.81 7.15 9.72
C THR A 115 15.76 7.66 8.64
N GLU A 116 16.46 6.78 7.94
CA GLU A 116 17.31 7.10 6.79
C GLU A 116 16.51 7.76 5.66
N GLN A 117 15.29 7.29 5.42
CA GLN A 117 14.41 7.81 4.38
C GLN A 117 13.51 8.97 4.82
N THR A 118 13.66 9.44 6.06
CA THR A 118 12.97 10.63 6.56
C THR A 118 13.59 11.89 5.97
N ARG A 119 12.74 12.87 5.67
CA ARG A 119 13.15 14.21 5.26
C ARG A 119 12.98 15.17 6.42
N PHE A 120 14.04 15.92 6.67
CA PHE A 120 14.16 16.84 7.79
C PHE A 120 13.94 18.27 7.30
N ILE A 121 13.23 19.05 8.10
CA ILE A 121 13.00 20.47 7.81
C ILE A 121 14.12 21.27 8.49
N ARG A 122 14.77 22.15 7.74
CA ARG A 122 15.67 23.17 8.29
C ARG A 122 15.28 24.53 7.74
N GLU A 123 15.53 25.56 8.53
CA GLU A 123 15.35 26.95 8.09
C GLU A 123 16.68 27.52 7.62
N GLU A 124 16.69 28.06 6.41
CA GLU A 124 17.82 28.79 5.84
C GLU A 124 17.33 30.10 5.24
N ASN A 125 17.91 31.23 5.68
CA ASN A 125 17.56 32.58 5.20
C ASN A 125 16.06 32.90 5.31
N GLY A 126 15.39 32.42 6.37
CA GLY A 126 13.95 32.64 6.57
C GLY A 126 13.05 31.71 5.76
N GLU A 127 13.61 30.70 5.07
CA GLU A 127 12.85 29.72 4.31
C GLU A 127 13.05 28.30 4.84
N HIS A 128 11.95 27.58 5.02
CA HIS A 128 12.01 26.15 5.31
C HIS A 128 12.36 25.33 4.06
N LYS A 129 13.32 24.42 4.17
CA LYS A 129 13.71 23.49 3.12
C LYS A 129 13.85 22.07 3.65
N LEU A 130 13.67 21.09 2.76
CA LEU A 130 13.84 19.67 3.04
C LEU A 130 15.29 19.22 2.84
N TYR A 131 15.77 18.41 3.77
CA TYR A 131 17.10 17.79 3.75
C TYR A 131 16.99 16.29 3.98
N ASN A 132 17.96 15.54 3.46
CA ASN A 132 18.13 14.12 3.81
C ASN A 132 18.86 13.97 5.15
N LEU A 133 19.05 12.72 5.61
CA LEU A 133 19.74 12.42 6.87
C LEU A 133 21.21 12.87 6.86
N ALA A 134 21.87 12.83 5.69
CA ALA A 134 23.25 13.31 5.52
C ALA A 134 23.35 14.85 5.63
N GLY A 135 22.23 15.56 5.69
CA GLY A 135 22.18 17.01 5.76
C GLY A 135 22.31 17.70 4.41
N GLU A 136 22.16 16.96 3.32
CA GLU A 136 22.16 17.48 1.96
C GLU A 136 20.76 17.94 1.59
N LEU A 137 20.67 18.97 0.73
CA LEU A 137 19.41 19.50 0.25
C LEU A 137 18.66 18.43 -0.54
N TYR A 138 17.38 18.22 -0.20
CA TYR A 138 16.61 17.13 -0.80
C TYR A 138 16.08 17.52 -2.18
N ASP A 139 16.30 16.65 -3.16
CA ASP A 139 15.87 16.84 -4.54
C ASP A 139 15.44 15.50 -5.13
N THR A 140 14.41 15.50 -5.98
CA THR A 140 13.90 14.30 -6.65
C THR A 140 14.28 14.25 -8.13
N THR A 141 15.11 15.17 -8.63
CA THR A 141 15.56 15.19 -10.02
C THR A 141 16.27 13.89 -10.40
N GLY A 142 15.86 13.29 -11.53
CA GLY A 142 16.39 12.02 -12.03
C GLY A 142 15.72 10.78 -11.42
N GLU A 143 14.87 10.95 -10.39
CA GLU A 143 14.09 9.88 -9.78
C GLU A 143 12.89 9.53 -10.66
N THR A 144 12.45 8.26 -10.64
CA THR A 144 11.25 7.85 -11.40
C THR A 144 10.36 6.96 -10.55
N SER A 145 9.09 7.35 -10.43
CA SER A 145 8.08 6.59 -9.69
C SER A 145 6.81 6.44 -10.50
N LYS A 146 6.30 5.21 -10.63
CA LYS A 146 5.11 4.89 -11.43
C LYS A 146 5.17 5.40 -12.90
N GLY A 147 6.37 5.56 -13.45
CA GLY A 147 6.59 6.09 -14.80
C GLY A 147 6.58 7.61 -14.91
N GLU A 148 6.45 8.31 -13.78
CA GLU A 148 6.55 9.77 -13.70
C GLU A 148 8.00 10.16 -13.34
N GLU A 149 8.57 11.09 -14.10
CA GLU A 149 9.92 11.63 -13.88
C GLU A 149 9.95 12.66 -12.74
N ASP A 150 11.13 12.78 -12.14
CA ASP A 150 11.48 13.61 -10.99
C ASP A 150 10.57 13.37 -9.78
N CYS A 151 10.10 12.14 -9.60
CA CYS A 151 9.00 11.83 -8.72
C CYS A 151 9.28 10.63 -7.81
N VAL A 152 8.84 10.74 -6.55
CA VAL A 152 8.98 9.72 -5.52
C VAL A 152 7.64 9.42 -4.85
N ALA A 153 7.51 8.22 -4.27
CA ALA A 153 6.45 7.96 -3.32
C ALA A 153 6.76 8.65 -1.99
N TYR A 154 5.71 9.15 -1.33
CA TYR A 154 5.81 9.69 0.02
C TYR A 154 4.78 9.04 0.96
N VAL A 155 5.15 9.07 2.24
CA VAL A 155 4.33 8.75 3.41
C VAL A 155 4.53 9.86 4.43
N ILE A 156 3.45 10.35 5.01
CA ILE A 156 3.51 11.12 6.25
C ILE A 156 3.00 10.22 7.36
N THR A 157 3.89 9.75 8.23
CA THR A 157 3.53 8.89 9.36
C THR A 157 2.64 9.64 10.36
N LEU A 158 1.96 8.93 11.26
CA LEU A 158 1.09 9.57 12.26
C LEU A 158 1.85 10.46 13.26
N ASP A 159 3.13 10.17 13.52
CA ASP A 159 4.03 11.05 14.28
C ASP A 159 4.57 12.22 13.44
N GLY A 160 4.15 12.34 12.18
CA GLY A 160 4.40 13.50 11.32
C GLY A 160 5.71 13.46 10.55
N LYS A 161 6.42 12.33 10.50
CA LYS A 161 7.64 12.18 9.70
C LYS A 161 7.28 12.06 8.23
N LEU A 162 7.95 12.84 7.39
CA LEU A 162 7.88 12.70 5.94
C LEU A 162 8.92 11.68 5.49
N VAL A 163 8.46 10.49 5.08
CA VAL A 163 9.30 9.42 4.53
C VAL A 163 9.10 9.39 3.02
N THR A 164 10.19 9.35 2.26
CA THR A 164 10.16 9.36 0.78
C THR A 164 11.09 8.31 0.20
N HIS A 165 10.69 7.67 -0.89
CA HIS A 165 11.54 6.75 -1.64
C HIS A 165 10.99 6.51 -3.04
N GLN A 166 11.82 6.06 -3.98
CA GLN A 166 11.35 5.61 -5.29
C GLN A 166 10.28 4.51 -5.17
N HIS A 167 9.26 4.59 -6.02
CA HIS A 167 8.29 3.53 -6.21
C HIS A 167 8.77 2.55 -7.29
N ILE A 168 9.47 1.49 -6.86
CA ILE A 168 10.05 0.49 -7.74
C ILE A 168 9.10 -0.70 -7.92
N ASN A 169 8.70 -0.93 -9.18
CA ASN A 169 7.81 -2.02 -9.55
C ASN A 169 8.50 -3.39 -9.53
N VAL A 170 7.67 -4.44 -9.56
CA VAL A 170 8.12 -5.84 -9.61
C VAL A 170 9.00 -6.10 -10.83
N ASN A 171 10.02 -6.96 -10.69
CA ASN A 171 11.01 -7.30 -11.73
C ASN A 171 11.95 -6.16 -12.15
N LYS A 172 11.97 -5.03 -11.45
CA LYS A 172 12.98 -3.98 -11.67
C LYS A 172 14.19 -4.10 -10.73
N SER A 173 14.03 -4.81 -9.61
CA SER A 173 15.08 -5.09 -8.63
C SER A 173 14.70 -6.32 -7.80
N GLU A 174 15.57 -6.69 -6.84
CA GLU A 174 15.29 -7.71 -5.82
C GLU A 174 14.07 -7.35 -4.96
N TRP A 175 13.87 -6.07 -4.67
CA TRP A 175 12.85 -5.56 -3.76
C TRP A 175 11.85 -4.63 -4.46
N ALA A 176 10.56 -4.94 -4.35
CA ALA A 176 9.53 -3.99 -4.76
C ALA A 176 9.37 -2.93 -3.65
N TYR A 177 9.61 -1.67 -3.99
CA TYR A 177 9.38 -0.54 -3.09
C TYR A 177 8.07 0.14 -3.46
N ARG A 178 7.12 0.13 -2.54
CA ARG A 178 5.76 0.68 -2.71
C ARG A 178 5.39 1.52 -1.50
N HIS A 179 4.27 2.24 -1.55
CA HIS A 179 3.76 3.01 -0.41
C HIS A 179 3.66 2.21 0.89
N SER A 180 3.25 0.93 0.78
CA SER A 180 3.20 -0.04 1.89
C SER A 180 4.57 -0.31 2.52
N THR A 181 5.63 -0.33 1.70
CA THR A 181 7.03 -0.46 2.14
C THR A 181 7.44 0.68 3.04
N LEU A 182 7.19 1.93 2.61
CA LEU A 182 7.60 3.14 3.34
C LEU A 182 6.97 3.20 4.73
N ALA A 183 5.70 2.81 4.84
CA ALA A 183 4.99 2.81 6.12
C ALA A 183 5.36 1.63 7.03
N GLY A 184 6.02 0.60 6.50
CA GLY A 184 6.23 -0.67 7.20
C GLY A 184 4.91 -1.34 7.61
N GLY A 185 3.87 -1.20 6.78
CA GLY A 185 2.52 -1.70 7.06
C GLY A 185 1.74 -0.95 8.15
N LYS A 186 2.27 0.14 8.70
CA LYS A 186 1.61 0.94 9.75
C LYS A 186 0.61 1.95 9.17
N PRO A 187 -0.37 2.42 9.97
CA PRO A 187 -1.22 3.54 9.58
C PRO A 187 -0.39 4.83 9.44
N VAL A 188 -0.85 5.72 8.54
CA VAL A 188 -0.18 6.98 8.23
C VAL A 188 -1.23 8.07 7.97
N LEU A 189 -0.81 9.32 8.01
CA LEU A 189 -1.65 10.49 7.75
C LEU A 189 -2.01 10.60 6.26
N CYS A 190 -1.04 10.47 5.36
CA CYS A 190 -1.28 10.45 3.92
C CYS A 190 -0.22 9.65 3.16
N PHE A 191 -0.61 9.17 1.99
CA PHE A 191 0.25 8.53 0.98
C PHE A 191 0.07 9.25 -0.36
N GLY A 192 1.11 9.30 -1.17
CA GLY A 192 0.97 9.79 -2.53
C GLY A 192 2.30 9.88 -3.26
N LEU A 193 2.32 10.68 -4.30
CA LEU A 193 3.52 11.03 -5.03
C LEU A 193 3.89 12.49 -4.76
N MET A 194 5.19 12.77 -4.76
CA MET A 194 5.68 14.14 -4.63
C MET A 194 6.87 14.39 -5.54
N LYS A 195 7.09 15.66 -5.86
CA LYS A 195 8.31 16.17 -6.50
C LYS A 195 8.89 17.27 -5.62
N VAL A 196 10.20 17.24 -5.45
CA VAL A 196 10.95 18.22 -4.66
C VAL A 196 12.12 18.71 -5.49
N LYS A 197 12.30 20.03 -5.54
CA LYS A 197 13.45 20.65 -6.19
C LYS A 197 14.08 21.64 -5.23
N GLU A 198 15.40 21.55 -5.04
CA GLU A 198 16.16 22.42 -4.14
C GLU A 198 15.53 22.53 -2.73
N GLY A 199 15.06 21.40 -2.20
CA GLY A 199 14.43 21.30 -0.87
C GLY A 199 13.01 21.86 -0.78
N LYS A 200 12.41 22.31 -1.88
CA LYS A 200 11.03 22.81 -1.94
C LYS A 200 10.11 21.84 -2.67
N ILE A 201 8.91 21.65 -2.15
CA ILE A 201 7.88 20.79 -2.76
C ILE A 201 7.27 21.53 -3.94
N THR A 202 7.42 20.97 -5.14
CA THR A 202 6.86 21.54 -6.38
C THR A 202 5.59 20.81 -6.83
N TYR A 203 5.38 19.59 -6.33
CA TYR A 203 4.18 18.81 -6.61
C TYR A 203 3.87 17.85 -5.47
N ILE A 204 2.59 17.68 -5.15
CA ILE A 204 2.10 16.65 -4.24
C ILE A 204 0.71 16.16 -4.69
N ASP A 205 0.46 14.85 -4.57
CA ASP A 205 -0.86 14.27 -4.80
C ASP A 205 -1.23 13.19 -3.78
N ASN A 206 -2.42 12.61 -3.91
CA ASN A 206 -2.89 11.46 -3.13
C ASN A 206 -2.80 10.12 -3.91
N ASN A 207 -1.98 10.03 -4.96
CA ASN A 207 -1.89 8.88 -5.86
C ASN A 207 -1.08 7.70 -5.28
N SER A 208 -1.65 7.04 -4.29
CA SER A 208 -1.03 5.86 -3.63
C SER A 208 -1.47 4.51 -4.20
N GLY A 209 -2.32 4.50 -5.23
CA GLY A 209 -2.89 3.26 -5.77
C GLY A 209 -4.05 2.73 -4.93
N HIS A 210 -3.86 1.63 -4.20
CA HIS A 210 -4.95 0.94 -3.50
C HIS A 210 -5.29 1.51 -2.12
N TYR A 211 -4.41 2.32 -1.51
CA TYR A 211 -4.67 2.99 -0.23
C TYR A 211 -5.65 4.15 -0.35
N LYS A 212 -5.74 4.78 -1.53
CA LYS A 212 -6.73 5.80 -1.89
C LYS A 212 -7.02 6.84 -0.77
N PRO A 213 -6.01 7.60 -0.30
CA PRO A 213 -6.21 8.62 0.71
C PRO A 213 -7.25 9.62 0.24
N THR A 214 -8.10 10.02 1.19
CA THR A 214 -9.18 10.97 0.94
C THR A 214 -8.61 12.37 0.70
N SER A 215 -9.44 13.27 0.19
CA SER A 215 -9.11 14.70 0.10
C SER A 215 -8.74 15.31 1.46
N ALA A 216 -9.37 14.86 2.54
CA ALA A 216 -9.04 15.30 3.90
C ALA A 216 -7.61 14.88 4.30
N ASN A 217 -7.19 13.65 3.97
CA ASN A 217 -5.82 13.21 4.24
C ASN A 217 -4.78 14.04 3.48
N LEU A 218 -5.05 14.37 2.22
CA LEU A 218 -4.17 15.24 1.44
C LEU A 218 -4.14 16.68 1.99
N TYR A 219 -5.29 17.21 2.43
CA TYR A 219 -5.35 18.51 3.08
C TYR A 219 -4.49 18.56 4.34
N ASP A 220 -4.61 17.55 5.22
CA ASP A 220 -3.81 17.46 6.44
C ASP A 220 -2.30 17.36 6.11
N ALA A 221 -1.95 16.63 5.04
CA ALA A 221 -0.58 16.53 4.56
C ALA A 221 -0.03 17.89 4.10
N VAL A 222 -0.79 18.62 3.28
CA VAL A 222 -0.42 19.96 2.82
C VAL A 222 -0.28 20.92 4.00
N LYS A 223 -1.19 20.86 4.97
CA LYS A 223 -1.10 21.68 6.18
C LYS A 223 0.13 21.36 7.03
N LYS A 224 0.49 20.08 7.16
CA LYS A 224 1.70 19.67 7.88
C LYS A 224 2.99 20.16 7.21
N LEU A 225 2.96 20.33 5.89
CA LEU A 225 4.10 20.72 5.06
C LEU A 225 4.08 22.21 4.67
N GLU A 226 3.25 23.03 5.34
CA GLU A 226 3.13 24.46 5.06
C GLU A 226 4.50 25.16 5.17
N GLY A 227 4.80 26.08 4.22
CA GLY A 227 6.09 26.77 4.12
C GLY A 227 7.18 26.02 3.34
N LEU A 228 7.01 24.72 3.05
CA LEU A 228 7.93 23.93 2.21
C LEU A 228 7.59 23.97 0.72
N PHE A 229 6.41 24.46 0.36
CA PHE A 229 5.97 24.52 -1.03
C PHE A 229 6.67 25.65 -1.80
N SER A 230 7.04 25.39 -3.05
CA SER A 230 7.40 26.45 -3.98
C SER A 230 6.18 27.31 -4.33
N LYS A 231 6.40 28.53 -4.83
CA LYS A 231 5.31 29.46 -5.17
C LYS A 231 4.38 28.93 -6.26
N ASP A 232 4.92 28.11 -7.16
CA ASP A 232 4.25 27.49 -8.30
C ASP A 232 3.86 26.03 -8.04
N ALA A 233 3.94 25.58 -6.79
CA ALA A 233 3.69 24.19 -6.45
C ALA A 233 2.27 23.76 -6.80
N LYS A 234 2.14 22.53 -7.32
CA LYS A 234 0.86 21.93 -7.69
C LYS A 234 0.41 20.92 -6.66
N VAL A 235 -0.78 21.13 -6.09
CA VAL A 235 -1.47 20.16 -5.25
C VAL A 235 -2.57 19.50 -6.07
N VAL A 236 -2.48 18.20 -6.28
CA VAL A 236 -3.45 17.44 -7.09
C VAL A 236 -4.22 16.47 -6.22
N CYS A 237 -5.52 16.69 -6.07
CA CYS A 237 -6.41 15.77 -5.36
C CYS A 237 -7.15 14.90 -6.37
N LEU A 238 -6.84 13.60 -6.39
CA LEU A 238 -7.55 12.61 -7.19
C LEU A 238 -8.84 12.19 -6.48
N PRO A 239 -9.98 12.10 -7.20
CA PRO A 239 -11.24 11.63 -6.66
C PRO A 239 -11.19 10.09 -6.54
N TYR A 240 -11.38 9.57 -5.34
CA TYR A 240 -11.37 8.14 -5.05
C TYR A 240 -12.66 7.65 -4.41
#